data_AF-A0AB34GKF2-F1
#
_entry.id   AF-A0AB34GKF2-F1
#
_cell.length_a   1.000
_cell.length_b   1.000
_cell.length_c   1.000
_cell.angle_alpha   90.00
_cell.angle_beta   90.00
_cell.angle_gamma   90.00
#
_symmetry.space_group_name_H-M   'P 1'
#
loop_
_entity.id
_entity.type
_entity.pdbx_description
1 polymer ?
#
loop_
_entity_poly.entity_id
_entity_poly.type
_entity_poly.pdbx_seq_one_letter_code
_entity_poly.pdbx_strand_id
1 'polypeptide(L)'
;MQFLTAVSPQSFSTPSWKIEAKYSTRVLTGNWLEERRKFTKATEKTPQTIYRKEYVPFPGHRLDQISRWYSKRRVEGLPYKHLITHHQEPSCRHLISTYDDHYNRHNYNPGLPQLRTWDRHKLLWLPEKADFPLLAPPTNYGLYEQLKQRWLPSPEATWRENIYTSSCPRPPSGAMSQQEHAIPGPPARLRPVPHS
;
A
#
# COMPACT_ATOMS: atom_id res chain seq x y z
N MET A 1 31.36 53.58 -50.28
CA MET A 1 32.50 52.65 -50.06
C MET A 1 32.65 52.44 -48.56
N GLN A 2 32.13 51.33 -48.03
CA GLN A 2 32.29 50.95 -46.64
C GLN A 2 32.61 49.45 -46.65
N PHE A 3 33.85 49.08 -46.34
CA PHE A 3 34.25 47.70 -46.13
C PHE A 3 34.22 47.42 -44.63
N LEU A 4 33.28 46.59 -44.18
CA LEU A 4 33.27 46.06 -42.82
C LEU A 4 34.08 44.77 -42.81
N THR A 5 35.29 44.83 -42.27
CA THR A 5 36.13 43.66 -41.99
C THR A 5 35.62 42.99 -40.72
N ALA A 6 34.76 41.99 -40.86
CA ALA A 6 34.41 41.10 -39.76
C ALA A 6 35.57 40.12 -39.51
N VAL A 7 36.35 40.36 -38.46
CA VAL A 7 37.37 39.41 -38.00
C VAL A 7 36.66 38.34 -37.18
N SER A 8 36.51 37.14 -37.74
CA SER A 8 36.06 35.96 -37.00
C SER A 8 37.20 35.45 -36.10
N PRO A 9 36.99 35.19 -34.80
CA PRO A 9 38.05 34.68 -33.93
C PRO A 9 38.45 33.24 -34.32
N GLN A 10 39.76 33.03 -34.45
CA GLN A 10 40.40 31.75 -34.75
C GLN A 10 40.14 30.74 -33.61
N SER A 11 39.65 29.54 -33.93
CA SER A 11 39.47 28.45 -32.97
C SER A 11 40.82 28.00 -32.37
N PHE A 12 40.89 27.94 -31.04
CA PHE A 12 42.08 27.75 -30.19
C PHE A 12 42.85 26.41 -30.32
N SER A 13 42.64 25.60 -31.36
CA SER A 13 43.21 24.25 -31.42
C SER A 13 44.22 24.01 -32.55
N THR A 14 44.74 25.05 -33.21
CA THR A 14 45.78 24.88 -34.24
C THR A 14 47.17 25.16 -33.65
N PRO A 15 48.12 24.19 -33.68
CA PRO A 15 49.47 24.42 -33.19
C PRO A 15 50.19 25.46 -34.05
N SER A 16 50.92 26.36 -33.39
CA SER A 16 51.49 27.61 -33.96
C SER A 16 52.49 27.43 -35.11
N TRP A 17 53.01 26.23 -35.35
CA TRP A 17 53.98 25.94 -36.41
C TRP A 17 53.35 25.53 -37.76
N LYS A 18 52.04 25.26 -37.81
CA LYS A 18 51.32 24.97 -39.06
C LYS A 18 50.62 26.23 -39.57
N ILE A 19 51.28 26.94 -40.49
CA ILE A 19 50.73 28.10 -41.19
C ILE A 19 50.10 27.61 -42.50
N GLU A 20 48.99 26.87 -42.40
CA GLU A 20 48.23 26.47 -43.58
C GLU A 20 47.20 27.57 -43.91
N ALA A 21 47.15 28.00 -45.18
CA ALA A 21 46.15 28.95 -45.63
C ALA A 21 44.74 28.32 -45.52
N LYS A 22 43.82 29.02 -44.86
CA LYS A 22 42.42 28.57 -44.73
C LYS A 22 41.66 28.96 -45.99
N TYR A 23 41.16 27.97 -46.71
CA TYR A 23 40.36 28.16 -47.91
C TYR A 23 38.88 27.83 -47.63
N SER A 24 37.98 28.29 -48.49
CA SER A 24 36.56 27.90 -48.42
C SER A 24 36.40 26.39 -48.62
N THR A 25 35.36 25.78 -48.02
CA THR A 25 35.01 24.35 -48.19
C THR A 25 34.70 23.95 -49.64
N ARG A 26 34.60 24.92 -50.55
CA ARG A 26 34.50 24.72 -52.01
C ARG A 26 35.84 24.34 -52.65
N VAL A 27 36.96 24.80 -52.07
CA VAL A 27 38.32 24.52 -52.52
C VAL A 27 38.73 23.13 -52.04
N LEU A 28 39.32 22.32 -52.93
CA LEU A 28 39.72 20.95 -52.65
C LEU A 28 41.08 20.91 -51.93
N THR A 29 41.12 21.37 -50.68
CA THR A 29 42.27 21.20 -49.79
C THR A 29 42.24 19.85 -49.10
N GLY A 30 43.34 19.40 -48.50
CA GLY A 30 43.49 18.03 -47.97
C GLY A 30 42.34 17.50 -47.09
N ASN A 31 41.58 18.37 -46.40
CA ASN A 31 40.46 17.99 -45.53
C ASN A 31 39.05 18.33 -46.10
N TRP A 32 38.95 18.63 -47.40
CA TRP A 32 37.71 19.14 -48.02
C TRP A 32 36.51 18.19 -47.85
N LEU A 33 36.75 16.87 -47.86
CA LEU A 33 35.69 15.87 -47.79
C LEU A 33 35.09 15.77 -46.38
N GLU A 34 35.93 15.81 -45.33
CA GLU A 34 35.46 15.77 -43.95
C GLU A 34 34.74 17.06 -43.56
N GLU A 35 35.25 18.22 -44.02
CA GLU A 35 34.60 19.52 -43.80
C GLU A 35 33.21 19.62 -44.44
N ARG A 36 32.98 18.90 -45.53
CA ARG A 36 31.65 18.77 -46.17
C ARG A 36 30.79 17.70 -45.52
N ARG A 37 31.39 16.60 -45.03
CA ARG A 37 30.71 15.53 -44.28
C ARG A 37 30.50 15.91 -42.81
N LYS A 38 30.01 17.13 -42.53
CA LYS A 38 29.56 17.48 -41.18
C LYS A 38 28.43 16.52 -40.81
N PHE A 39 28.72 15.66 -39.84
CA PHE A 39 27.82 14.61 -39.39
C PHE A 39 26.49 15.22 -38.93
N THR A 40 25.46 15.09 -39.76
CA THR A 40 24.09 15.42 -39.38
C THR A 40 23.62 14.26 -38.52
N LYS A 41 23.71 14.40 -37.18
CA LYS A 41 23.07 13.43 -36.27
C LYS A 41 21.60 13.37 -36.64
N ALA A 42 21.11 12.20 -37.03
CA ALA A 42 19.69 11.96 -37.19
C ALA A 42 19.04 12.03 -35.80
N THR A 43 18.63 13.23 -35.39
CA THR A 43 17.96 13.51 -34.11
C THR A 43 16.51 12.98 -34.08
N GLU A 44 16.06 12.32 -35.15
CA GLU A 44 14.66 11.92 -35.28
C GLU A 44 14.25 10.77 -34.35
N LYS A 45 15.18 9.92 -33.93
CA LYS A 45 14.85 8.71 -33.14
C LYS A 45 15.76 8.55 -31.94
N THR A 46 15.22 8.83 -30.76
CA THR A 46 15.86 8.49 -29.49
C THR A 46 16.07 6.97 -29.41
N PRO A 47 17.29 6.48 -29.10
CA PRO A 47 17.53 5.05 -28.93
C PRO A 47 16.66 4.53 -27.77
N GLN A 48 15.78 3.58 -28.07
CA GLN A 48 14.95 2.91 -27.06
C GLN A 48 15.66 1.66 -26.54
N THR A 49 15.40 1.33 -25.28
CA THR A 49 15.84 0.08 -24.66
C THR A 49 15.23 -1.12 -25.38
N ILE A 50 15.94 -2.24 -25.37
CA ILE A 50 15.46 -3.52 -25.95
C ILE A 50 14.13 -3.91 -25.31
N TYR A 51 14.02 -3.77 -23.99
CA TYR A 51 12.78 -4.01 -23.23
C TYR A 51 11.58 -3.21 -23.77
N ARG A 52 11.75 -1.91 -24.06
CA ARG A 52 10.66 -1.06 -24.57
C ARG A 52 10.24 -1.45 -25.99
N LYS A 53 11.15 -2.03 -26.77
CA LYS A 53 10.86 -2.56 -28.12
C LYS A 53 10.12 -3.89 -28.05
N GLU A 54 10.46 -4.76 -27.10
CA GLU A 54 9.88 -6.10 -26.96
C GLU A 54 8.53 -6.10 -26.22
N TYR A 55 8.40 -5.29 -25.17
CA TYR A 55 7.19 -5.21 -24.36
C TYR A 55 6.38 -3.98 -24.72
N VAL A 56 5.59 -4.10 -25.80
CA VAL A 56 4.67 -3.05 -26.24
C VAL A 56 3.26 -3.38 -25.77
N PRO A 57 2.55 -2.45 -25.08
CA PRO A 57 1.16 -2.66 -24.72
C PRO A 57 0.32 -2.72 -26.01
N PHE A 58 -0.30 -3.87 -26.27
CA PHE A 58 -1.23 -4.00 -27.38
C PHE A 58 -2.56 -3.33 -27.01
N PRO A 59 -2.97 -2.24 -27.69
CA PRO A 59 -4.25 -1.60 -27.41
C PRO A 59 -5.39 -2.58 -27.77
N GLY A 60 -6.24 -2.87 -26.79
CA GLY A 60 -7.37 -3.79 -26.96
C GLY A 60 -7.08 -5.26 -26.62
N HIS A 61 -5.83 -5.62 -26.31
CA HIS A 61 -5.56 -6.95 -25.77
C HIS A 61 -6.13 -7.05 -24.35
N ARG A 62 -7.19 -7.86 -24.19
CA ARG A 62 -7.66 -8.33 -22.89
C ARG A 62 -6.97 -9.66 -22.58
N LEU A 63 -6.41 -9.80 -21.39
CA LEU A 63 -5.89 -11.08 -20.93
C LEU A 63 -7.03 -12.10 -20.94
N ASP A 64 -6.77 -13.32 -21.41
CA ASP A 64 -7.75 -14.39 -21.34
C ASP A 64 -7.91 -14.88 -19.89
N GLN A 65 -8.74 -14.15 -19.17
CA GLN A 65 -9.05 -14.40 -17.77
C GLN A 65 -9.79 -15.74 -17.61
N ILE A 66 -10.53 -16.17 -18.64
CA ILE A 66 -11.31 -17.39 -18.65
C ILE A 66 -10.36 -18.60 -18.68
N SER A 67 -9.42 -18.67 -19.62
CA SER A 67 -8.49 -19.80 -19.67
C SER A 67 -7.51 -19.83 -18.49
N ARG A 68 -7.11 -18.67 -17.94
CA ARG A 68 -6.38 -18.63 -16.65
C ARG A 68 -7.21 -19.17 -15.50
N TRP A 69 -8.49 -18.82 -15.41
CA TRP A 69 -9.37 -19.30 -14.34
C TRP A 69 -9.60 -20.80 -14.42
N TYR A 70 -9.87 -21.33 -15.63
CA TYR A 70 -9.98 -22.78 -15.84
C TYR A 70 -8.68 -23.52 -15.52
N SER A 71 -7.54 -23.00 -15.97
CA SER A 71 -6.22 -23.60 -15.66
C SER A 71 -5.97 -23.64 -14.16
N LYS A 72 -6.27 -22.54 -13.44
CA LYS A 72 -6.14 -22.50 -11.98
C LYS A 72 -7.05 -23.53 -11.31
N ARG A 73 -8.31 -23.62 -11.75
CA ARG A 73 -9.30 -24.56 -11.20
C ARG A 73 -8.95 -26.03 -11.45
N ARG A 74 -8.24 -26.35 -12.54
CA ARG A 74 -7.73 -27.71 -12.81
C ARG A 74 -6.59 -28.11 -11.89
N VAL A 75 -5.82 -27.12 -11.40
CA VAL A 75 -4.68 -27.33 -10.47
C VAL A 75 -5.11 -27.24 -9.00
N GLU A 76 -6.26 -26.63 -8.71
CA GLU A 76 -6.94 -26.73 -7.41
C GLU A 76 -7.32 -28.20 -7.17
N GLY A 77 -6.44 -28.95 -6.50
CA GLY A 77 -6.61 -30.38 -6.23
C GLY A 77 -7.77 -30.70 -5.27
N LEU A 78 -7.67 -31.82 -4.55
CA LEU A 78 -8.73 -32.23 -3.63
C LEU A 78 -8.95 -31.20 -2.50
N PRO A 79 -10.21 -30.89 -2.14
CA PRO A 79 -10.49 -29.99 -1.04
C PRO A 79 -9.96 -30.56 0.28
N TYR A 80 -9.42 -29.68 1.14
CA TYR A 80 -8.95 -29.99 2.49
C TYR A 80 -9.93 -30.87 3.28
N LYS A 81 -11.24 -30.61 3.12
CA LYS A 81 -12.32 -31.37 3.75
C LYS A 81 -12.17 -32.88 3.53
N HIS A 82 -11.84 -33.32 2.31
CA HIS A 82 -11.74 -34.75 2.01
C HIS A 82 -10.44 -35.41 2.47
N LEU A 83 -9.40 -34.60 2.75
CA LEU A 83 -8.08 -35.12 3.14
C LEU A 83 -7.94 -35.26 4.65
N ILE A 84 -8.49 -34.30 5.40
CA ILE A 84 -8.18 -34.18 6.84
C ILE A 84 -9.42 -34.35 7.72
N THR A 85 -10.63 -34.09 7.21
CA THR A 85 -11.82 -34.25 8.05
C THR A 85 -12.21 -35.71 8.17
N HIS A 86 -12.41 -36.15 9.40
CA HIS A 86 -12.97 -37.46 9.72
C HIS A 86 -14.50 -37.33 9.77
N HIS A 87 -15.22 -38.25 9.14
CA HIS A 87 -16.69 -38.36 9.22
C HIS A 87 -17.52 -37.07 9.00
N GLN A 88 -17.07 -36.16 8.14
CA GLN A 88 -17.77 -34.89 7.85
C GLN A 88 -17.91 -33.97 9.08
N GLU A 89 -17.01 -34.07 10.04
CA GLU A 89 -17.05 -33.21 11.23
C GLU A 89 -16.87 -31.73 10.88
N PRO A 90 -17.60 -30.83 11.56
CA PRO A 90 -17.39 -29.40 11.41
C PRO A 90 -15.98 -29.04 11.87
N SER A 91 -15.34 -28.12 11.15
CA SER A 91 -13.94 -27.72 11.39
C SER A 91 -13.67 -27.25 12.83
N CYS A 92 -14.68 -26.70 13.52
CA CYS A 92 -14.56 -26.20 14.88
C CYS A 92 -15.68 -26.78 15.73
N ARG A 93 -15.56 -28.06 16.09
CA ARG A 93 -16.53 -28.76 16.95
C ARG A 93 -16.24 -28.58 18.44
N HIS A 94 -14.97 -28.56 18.82
CA HIS A 94 -14.51 -28.60 20.22
C HIS A 94 -13.88 -27.26 20.61
N LEU A 95 -14.68 -26.36 21.17
CA LEU A 95 -14.28 -24.99 21.55
C LEU A 95 -14.06 -24.80 23.05
N ILE A 96 -14.29 -25.86 23.84
CA ILE A 96 -14.26 -25.83 25.30
C ILE A 96 -13.14 -26.76 25.75
N SER A 97 -12.27 -26.25 26.62
CA SER A 97 -11.23 -27.05 27.25
C SER A 97 -11.79 -27.80 28.47
N THR A 98 -11.15 -28.90 28.86
CA THR A 98 -11.51 -29.64 30.08
C THR A 98 -11.43 -28.76 31.33
N TYR A 99 -10.48 -27.82 31.35
CA TYR A 99 -10.36 -26.81 32.40
C TYR A 99 -11.60 -25.91 32.47
N ASP A 100 -12.00 -25.30 31.35
CA ASP A 100 -13.17 -24.41 31.29
C ASP A 100 -14.45 -25.13 31.74
N ASP A 101 -14.62 -26.38 31.30
CA ASP A 101 -15.77 -27.20 31.66
C ASP A 101 -15.85 -27.53 33.16
N HIS A 102 -14.69 -27.77 33.80
CA HIS A 102 -14.63 -28.09 35.23
C HIS A 102 -14.95 -26.87 36.10
N TYR A 103 -14.37 -25.72 35.77
CA TYR A 103 -14.45 -24.53 36.62
C TYR A 103 -15.70 -23.69 36.36
N ASN A 104 -16.08 -23.47 35.10
CA ASN A 104 -17.15 -22.53 34.75
C ASN A 104 -18.51 -23.21 34.57
N ARG A 105 -18.52 -24.48 34.15
CA ARG A 105 -19.74 -25.20 33.76
C ARG A 105 -20.13 -26.31 34.73
N HIS A 106 -19.32 -26.51 35.78
CA HIS A 106 -19.55 -27.46 36.86
C HIS A 106 -19.86 -28.88 36.38
N ASN A 107 -19.17 -29.33 35.33
CA ASN A 107 -19.32 -30.68 34.76
C ASN A 107 -20.73 -30.99 34.23
N TYR A 108 -21.53 -29.98 33.89
CA TYR A 108 -22.82 -30.21 33.25
C TYR A 108 -22.64 -30.63 31.78
N ASN A 109 -23.03 -31.86 31.45
CA ASN A 109 -23.04 -32.34 30.07
C ASN A 109 -24.27 -33.21 29.80
N PRO A 110 -25.23 -32.74 28.99
CA PRO A 110 -26.45 -33.49 28.68
C PRO A 110 -26.21 -34.68 27.75
N GLY A 111 -25.06 -34.75 27.07
CA GLY A 111 -24.70 -35.83 26.15
C GLY A 111 -24.03 -37.03 26.81
N LEU A 112 -23.69 -36.95 28.10
CA LEU A 112 -23.10 -38.08 28.83
C LEU A 112 -24.18 -39.09 29.22
N PRO A 113 -23.93 -40.40 29.06
CA PRO A 113 -24.81 -41.40 29.65
C PRO A 113 -24.76 -41.30 31.18
N GLN A 114 -25.92 -41.48 31.81
CA GLN A 114 -26.09 -41.30 33.25
C GLN A 114 -25.30 -42.31 34.08
N LEU A 115 -25.06 -43.52 33.54
CA LEU A 115 -24.32 -44.59 34.19
C LEU A 115 -23.10 -44.97 33.35
N ARG A 116 -21.97 -45.14 34.04
CA ARG A 116 -20.76 -45.73 33.44
C ARG A 116 -20.83 -47.25 33.54
N THR A 117 -20.27 -47.92 32.54
CA THR A 117 -20.16 -49.37 32.45
C THR A 117 -18.69 -49.78 32.51
N TRP A 118 -18.36 -50.84 33.25
CA TRP A 118 -17.01 -51.39 33.29
C TRP A 118 -16.73 -52.17 32.01
N ASP A 119 -15.79 -51.68 31.19
CA ASP A 119 -15.32 -52.39 30.02
C ASP A 119 -14.18 -53.34 30.41
N ARG A 120 -14.42 -54.65 30.26
CA ARG A 120 -13.45 -55.69 30.60
C ARG A 120 -12.26 -55.71 29.63
N HIS A 121 -12.43 -55.26 28.39
CA HIS A 121 -11.37 -55.28 27.39
C HIS A 121 -10.38 -54.14 27.59
N LYS A 122 -10.89 -52.95 27.93
CA LYS A 122 -10.07 -51.77 28.19
C LYS A 122 -9.67 -51.61 29.66
N LEU A 123 -10.31 -52.37 30.56
CA LEU A 123 -10.12 -52.31 32.02
C LEU A 123 -10.39 -50.90 32.57
N LEU A 124 -11.44 -50.25 32.07
CA LEU A 124 -11.80 -48.87 32.38
C LEU A 124 -13.31 -48.71 32.51
N TRP A 125 -13.74 -47.72 33.29
CA TRP A 125 -15.15 -47.29 33.34
C TRP A 125 -15.46 -46.39 32.15
N LEU A 126 -16.23 -46.91 31.20
CA LEU A 126 -16.65 -46.18 29.99
C LEU A 126 -18.09 -45.67 30.08
N PRO A 127 -18.41 -44.60 29.34
CA PRO A 127 -17.47 -43.75 28.65
C PRO A 127 -16.73 -42.82 29.60
N GLU A 128 -15.51 -42.45 29.22
CA GLU A 128 -14.82 -41.37 29.88
C GLU A 128 -15.44 -40.03 29.48
N LYS A 129 -15.26 -39.03 30.32
CA LYS A 129 -15.76 -37.68 30.05
C LYS A 129 -15.17 -37.10 28.76
N ALA A 130 -13.92 -37.45 28.45
CA ALA A 130 -13.23 -37.00 27.25
C ALA A 130 -13.82 -37.58 25.95
N ASP A 131 -14.47 -38.75 26.03
CA ASP A 131 -15.11 -39.38 24.87
C ASP A 131 -16.33 -38.60 24.38
N PHE A 132 -16.95 -37.81 25.27
CA PHE A 132 -18.14 -37.01 25.00
C PHE A 132 -17.87 -35.54 25.33
N PRO A 133 -17.08 -34.84 24.51
CA PRO A 133 -16.80 -33.43 24.74
C PRO A 133 -18.08 -32.60 24.64
N LEU A 134 -18.19 -31.58 25.51
CA LEU A 134 -19.34 -30.69 25.54
C LEU A 134 -19.39 -29.84 24.25
N LEU A 135 -20.49 -29.94 23.52
CA LEU A 135 -20.73 -29.16 22.30
C LEU A 135 -21.50 -27.89 22.66
N ALA A 136 -20.78 -26.83 22.96
CA ALA A 136 -21.37 -25.55 23.29
C ALA A 136 -20.45 -24.41 22.81
N PRO A 137 -20.98 -23.18 22.66
CA PRO A 137 -20.16 -22.03 22.33
C PRO A 137 -19.07 -21.84 23.40
N PRO A 138 -17.90 -21.28 23.02
CA PRO A 138 -16.82 -21.04 23.95
C PRO A 138 -17.24 -20.05 25.03
N THR A 139 -16.70 -20.23 26.23
CA THR A 139 -16.90 -19.27 27.32
C THR A 139 -16.14 -17.99 26.97
N ASN A 140 -16.87 -16.92 26.72
CA ASN A 140 -16.31 -15.65 26.31
C ASN A 140 -16.55 -14.62 27.42
N TYR A 141 -15.50 -14.27 28.16
CA TYR A 141 -15.54 -13.27 29.23
C TYR A 141 -15.60 -11.83 28.70
N GLY A 142 -16.34 -11.59 27.61
CA GLY A 142 -16.40 -10.29 26.92
C GLY A 142 -15.14 -9.94 26.11
N LEU A 143 -14.10 -10.79 26.10
CA LEU A 143 -12.85 -10.55 25.35
C LEU A 143 -13.10 -10.32 23.86
N TYR A 144 -13.94 -11.16 23.25
CA TYR A 144 -14.28 -11.02 21.83
C TYR A 144 -14.97 -9.69 21.55
N GLU A 145 -15.84 -9.23 22.46
CA GLU A 145 -16.57 -7.96 22.31
C GLU A 145 -15.61 -6.77 22.40
N GLN A 146 -14.70 -6.80 23.37
CA GLN A 146 -13.62 -5.80 23.52
C GLN A 146 -12.72 -5.74 22.29
N LEU A 147 -12.29 -6.89 21.76
CA LEU A 147 -11.47 -6.96 20.55
C LEU A 147 -12.23 -6.47 19.32
N LYS A 148 -13.50 -6.83 19.20
CA LYS A 148 -14.36 -6.35 18.12
C LYS A 148 -14.51 -4.83 18.15
N GLN A 149 -14.69 -4.24 19.33
CA GLN A 149 -14.71 -2.78 19.51
C GLN A 149 -13.37 -2.14 19.12
N ARG A 150 -12.25 -2.77 19.48
CA ARG A 150 -10.91 -2.28 19.11
C ARG A 150 -10.64 -2.33 17.61
N TRP A 151 -11.16 -3.34 16.92
CA TRP A 151 -10.93 -3.51 15.47
C TRP A 151 -11.88 -2.68 14.61
N LEU A 152 -13.03 -2.30 15.14
CA LEU A 152 -13.87 -1.32 14.47
C LEU A 152 -13.06 -0.01 14.36
N PRO A 153 -12.91 0.55 13.14
CA PRO A 153 -12.24 1.82 12.99
C PRO A 153 -12.90 2.84 13.90
N SER A 154 -12.11 3.56 14.72
CA SER A 154 -12.64 4.68 15.48
C SER A 154 -13.29 5.65 14.49
N PRO A 155 -14.58 6.03 14.67
CA PRO A 155 -15.23 7.03 13.82
C PRO A 155 -14.47 8.35 13.76
N GLU A 156 -13.64 8.61 14.79
CA GLU A 156 -12.88 9.85 15.00
C GLU A 156 -11.45 9.80 14.44
N ALA A 157 -11.02 8.69 13.84
CA ALA A 157 -9.74 8.61 13.11
C ALA A 157 -9.82 9.38 11.77
N THR A 158 -10.21 10.65 11.87
CA THR A 158 -10.00 11.69 10.90
C THR A 158 -8.49 11.76 10.64
N TRP A 159 -8.09 11.90 9.39
CA TRP A 159 -6.72 11.92 8.88
C TRP A 159 -5.78 12.99 9.48
N ARG A 160 -6.13 13.64 10.60
CA ARG A 160 -5.48 14.84 11.17
C ARG A 160 -5.24 14.81 12.68
N GLU A 161 -5.40 13.68 13.35
CA GLU A 161 -5.02 13.58 14.76
C GLU A 161 -3.62 12.99 14.87
N ASN A 162 -2.62 13.88 15.00
CA ASN A 162 -1.29 13.47 15.42
C ASN A 162 -1.34 13.01 16.87
N ILE A 163 -0.46 12.07 17.24
CA ILE A 163 -0.37 11.48 18.60
C ILE A 163 -0.42 12.55 19.70
N TYR A 164 0.27 13.68 19.48
CA TYR A 164 0.30 14.83 20.39
C TYR A 164 -1.08 15.44 20.68
N THR A 165 -1.93 15.57 19.66
CA THR A 165 -3.29 16.12 19.80
C THR A 165 -4.24 15.14 20.48
N SER A 166 -4.07 13.83 20.27
CA SER A 166 -4.86 12.80 20.96
C SER A 166 -4.48 12.64 22.43
N SER A 167 -3.19 12.82 22.78
CA SER A 167 -2.72 12.66 24.17
C SER A 167 -2.96 13.89 25.03
N CYS A 168 -3.04 15.08 24.42
CA CYS A 168 -3.26 16.34 25.12
C CYS A 168 -4.65 16.88 24.75
N PRO A 169 -5.72 16.53 25.50
CA PRO A 169 -7.04 17.08 25.25
C PRO A 169 -7.00 18.61 25.43
N ARG A 170 -7.78 19.32 24.62
CA ARG A 170 -7.93 20.77 24.80
C ARG A 170 -8.52 21.02 26.19
N PRO A 171 -7.93 21.93 27.00
CA PRO A 171 -8.49 22.25 28.30
C PRO A 171 -9.91 22.82 28.12
N PRO A 172 -10.80 22.63 29.12
CA PRO A 172 -12.15 23.19 29.07
C PRO A 172 -12.10 24.70 28.84
N SER A 173 -13.07 25.25 28.11
CA SER A 173 -13.08 26.66 27.72
C SER A 173 -12.99 27.65 28.90
N GLY A 174 -13.41 27.24 30.10
CA GLY A 174 -13.28 28.02 31.34
C GLY A 174 -11.90 28.03 31.99
N ALA A 175 -10.97 27.17 31.54
CA ALA A 175 -9.56 27.21 31.95
C ALA A 175 -8.72 28.18 31.09
N MET A 176 -9.30 28.69 30.00
CA MET A 176 -8.69 29.75 29.20
C MET A 176 -8.92 31.08 29.93
N SER A 177 -7.82 31.77 30.27
CA SER A 177 -7.89 33.14 30.82
C SER A 177 -8.80 34.01 29.95
N GLN A 178 -9.76 34.71 30.57
CA GLN A 178 -10.56 35.69 29.84
C GLN A 178 -9.64 36.79 29.33
N GLN A 179 -9.74 37.10 28.04
CA GLN A 179 -8.92 38.12 27.41
C GLN A 179 -9.36 39.49 27.93
N GLU A 180 -8.68 40.03 28.95
CA GLU A 180 -8.99 41.33 29.57
C GLU A 180 -8.62 42.56 28.71
N HIS A 181 -8.24 42.36 27.44
CA HIS A 181 -7.84 43.45 26.57
C HIS A 181 -9.03 44.03 25.82
N ALA A 182 -9.23 45.34 25.95
CA ALA A 182 -10.24 46.09 25.23
C ALA A 182 -10.01 45.95 23.71
N ILE A 183 -11.01 45.44 22.99
CA ILE A 183 -11.03 45.44 21.53
C ILE A 183 -11.08 46.91 21.08
N PRO A 184 -10.10 47.43 20.31
CA PRO A 184 -10.14 48.80 19.83
C PRO A 184 -11.38 48.96 18.93
N GLY A 185 -12.29 49.85 19.33
CA GLY A 185 -13.46 50.17 18.51
C GLY A 185 -13.04 50.76 17.15
N PRO A 186 -13.78 50.49 16.07
CA PRO A 186 -13.44 51.01 14.75
C PRO A 186 -13.45 52.55 14.77
N PRO A 187 -12.49 53.21 14.09
CA PRO A 187 -12.39 54.67 14.13
C PRO A 187 -13.61 55.33 13.48
N ALA A 188 -14.07 56.44 14.06
CA ALA A 188 -15.23 57.20 13.59
C ALA A 188 -14.96 57.76 12.18
N ARG A 189 -15.87 57.47 11.23
CA ARG A 189 -15.77 57.95 9.85
C ARG A 189 -16.03 59.46 9.80
N LEU A 190 -15.02 60.22 9.35
CA LEU A 190 -15.15 61.64 9.03
C LEU A 190 -16.11 61.80 7.83
N ARG A 191 -17.16 62.61 7.99
CA ARG A 191 -18.09 62.92 6.90
C ARG A 191 -17.46 63.95 5.95
N PRO A 192 -17.60 63.80 4.61
CA PRO A 192 -17.05 64.76 3.68
C PRO A 192 -17.86 66.06 3.65
N VAL A 193 -17.15 67.17 3.49
CA VAL A 193 -17.68 68.54 3.39
C VAL A 193 -18.32 68.74 2.02
N PRO A 194 -19.49 69.41 1.91
CA PRO A 194 -20.16 69.59 0.63
C PRO A 194 -19.47 70.70 -0.18
N HIS A 195 -19.16 70.41 -1.44
CA HIS A 195 -18.71 71.41 -2.39
C HIS A 195 -19.92 71.98 -3.15
N SER A 196 -20.03 73.31 -3.13
CA SER A 196 -20.99 74.13 -3.86
C SER A 196 -20.70 74.18 -5.35
#